data_AF-A0A7V0SEQ9-F1
#
_entry.id   AF-A0A7V0SEQ9-F1
#
_cell.length_a   1.000
_cell.length_b   1.000
_cell.length_c   1.000
_cell.angle_alpha   90.00
_cell.angle_beta   90.00
_cell.angle_gamma   90.00
#
_symmetry.space_group_name_H-M   'P 1'
#
loop_
_entity.id
_entity.type
_entity.pdbx_description
1 polymer ?
#
loop_
_entity_poly.entity_id
_entity_poly.type
_entity_poly.pdbx_seq_one_letter_code
_entity_poly.pdbx_strand_id
1 'polypeptide(L)'
;MIKRRQYLIDRKFQLRQTLLMMSAVFVVFAIVIGIIGISAARNNGRLADINRNNEEMVKNLDAVMLVQDDIIQTMMAWVQKPAAKPGEPVVRQIAQTHFQNLGSIKSGIGTVTENVADNKRIIKNNHILLIILVVLVLVQGGVMFFFMIRKTHKISGPVYVMSGYMKDIIEGKMPNPRALREGDELQDFYGLFTKMVNTLRERQ
;
A
#
# COMPACT_ATOMS: atom_id res chain seq x y z
N MET A 1 27.92 -13.93 -35.21
CA MET A 1 28.04 -14.82 -34.03
C MET A 1 27.00 -14.43 -32.97
N ILE A 2 25.97 -15.25 -32.77
CA ILE A 2 24.94 -15.01 -31.74
C ILE A 2 25.59 -15.23 -30.36
N LYS A 3 25.85 -14.14 -29.60
CA LYS A 3 26.36 -14.21 -28.22
C LYS A 3 25.34 -15.00 -27.38
N ARG A 4 25.67 -16.24 -26.99
CA ARG A 4 24.85 -17.01 -26.03
C ARG A 4 24.80 -16.26 -24.70
N ARG A 5 23.64 -15.65 -24.39
CA ARG A 5 23.41 -14.89 -23.14
C ARG A 5 22.81 -15.81 -22.08
N GLN A 6 23.59 -16.75 -21.58
CA GLN A 6 23.16 -17.56 -20.44
C GLN A 6 23.46 -16.79 -19.13
N TYR A 7 22.41 -16.23 -18.53
CA TYR A 7 22.48 -15.48 -17.26
C TYR A 7 22.49 -16.39 -16.01
N LEU A 8 22.01 -17.62 -16.16
CA LEU A 8 22.04 -18.63 -15.12
C LEU A 8 23.23 -19.58 -15.35
N ILE A 9 24.38 -19.24 -14.74
CA ILE A 9 25.60 -20.05 -14.81
C ILE A 9 25.62 -21.04 -13.63
N ASP A 10 25.49 -20.52 -12.40
CA ASP A 10 25.32 -21.33 -11.19
C ASP A 10 23.92 -21.13 -10.61
N ARG A 11 22.95 -21.93 -11.10
CA ARG A 11 21.55 -21.82 -10.68
C ARG A 11 21.37 -21.98 -9.17
N LYS A 12 22.12 -22.89 -8.55
CA LYS A 12 21.97 -23.22 -7.13
C LYS A 12 22.43 -22.06 -6.27
N PHE A 13 23.60 -21.49 -6.58
CA PHE A 13 24.12 -20.33 -5.86
C PHE A 13 23.24 -19.09 -6.09
N GLN A 14 22.93 -18.77 -7.35
CA GLN A 14 22.22 -17.54 -7.72
C GLN A 14 20.81 -17.50 -7.15
N LEU A 15 20.05 -18.60 -7.27
CA LEU A 15 18.69 -18.67 -6.73
C LEU A 15 18.67 -18.67 -5.21
N ARG A 16 19.58 -19.42 -4.55
CA ARG A 16 19.65 -19.47 -3.08
C ARG A 16 19.90 -18.08 -2.50
N GLN A 17 20.89 -17.36 -3.03
CA GLN A 17 21.22 -16.01 -2.54
C GLN A 17 20.12 -15.00 -2.85
N THR A 18 19.57 -15.04 -4.07
CA THR A 18 18.47 -14.15 -4.47
C THR A 18 17.23 -14.37 -3.59
N LEU A 19 16.83 -15.63 -3.37
CA LEU A 19 15.66 -15.97 -2.55
C LEU A 19 15.84 -15.59 -1.08
N LEU A 20 17.02 -15.85 -0.50
CA LEU A 20 17.31 -15.45 0.88
C LEU A 20 17.19 -13.93 1.07
N MET A 21 17.86 -13.14 0.24
CA MET A 21 17.79 -11.68 0.34
C MET A 21 16.39 -11.14 0.08
N MET A 22 15.69 -11.66 -0.92
CA MET A 22 14.30 -11.26 -1.17
C MET A 22 13.40 -11.61 0.01
N SER A 23 13.49 -12.82 0.57
CA SER A 23 12.63 -13.25 1.68
C SER A 23 12.78 -12.33 2.90
N ALA A 24 13.99 -11.88 3.22
CA ALA A 24 14.23 -10.94 4.30
C ALA A 24 13.51 -9.61 4.07
N VAL A 25 13.59 -9.07 2.85
CA VAL A 25 12.89 -7.84 2.46
C VAL A 25 11.37 -8.01 2.50
N PHE A 26 10.85 -9.12 1.96
CA PHE A 26 9.42 -9.41 1.97
C PHE A 26 8.84 -9.57 3.38
N VAL A 27 9.59 -10.13 4.33
CA VAL A 27 9.15 -10.21 5.73
C VAL A 27 8.93 -8.82 6.32
N VAL A 28 9.86 -7.88 6.08
CA VAL A 28 9.72 -6.49 6.55
C VAL A 28 8.48 -5.83 5.94
N PHE A 29 8.28 -5.97 4.63
CA PHE A 29 7.09 -5.43 3.98
C PHE A 29 5.81 -6.08 4.47
N ALA A 30 5.80 -7.39 4.72
CA ALA A 30 4.63 -8.10 5.26
C ALA A 30 4.23 -7.57 6.64
N ILE A 31 5.21 -7.26 7.51
CA ILE A 31 4.95 -6.66 8.82
C ILE A 31 4.31 -5.27 8.66
N VAL A 32 4.89 -4.42 7.82
CA VAL A 32 4.37 -3.06 7.58
C VAL A 32 2.96 -3.10 6.99
N ILE A 33 2.74 -3.93 5.97
CA ILE A 33 1.42 -4.14 5.35
C ILE A 33 0.42 -4.65 6.38
N GLY A 34 0.82 -5.61 7.23
CA GLY A 34 -0.04 -6.15 8.27
C GLY A 34 -0.50 -5.08 9.26
N ILE A 35 0.43 -4.25 9.75
CA ILE A 35 0.12 -3.14 10.67
C ILE A 35 -0.84 -2.14 10.02
N ILE A 36 -0.54 -1.70 8.79
CA ILE A 36 -1.37 -0.73 8.06
C ILE A 36 -2.75 -1.33 7.75
N GLY A 37 -2.80 -2.59 7.32
CA GLY A 37 -4.03 -3.29 6.97
C GLY A 37 -4.95 -3.46 8.18
N ILE A 38 -4.42 -3.85 9.34
CA ILE A 38 -5.20 -3.96 10.60
C ILE A 38 -5.71 -2.58 11.01
N SER A 39 -4.87 -1.55 10.96
CA SER A 39 -5.25 -0.18 11.30
C SER A 39 -6.38 0.32 10.40
N ALA A 40 -6.22 0.16 9.08
CA ALA A 40 -7.21 0.55 8.09
C ALA A 40 -8.53 -0.22 8.25
N ALA A 41 -8.48 -1.54 8.49
CA ALA A 41 -9.68 -2.35 8.70
C ALA A 41 -10.47 -1.93 9.95
N ARG A 42 -9.78 -1.69 11.07
CA ARG A 42 -10.41 -1.22 12.31
C ARG A 42 -11.01 0.17 12.15
N ASN A 43 -10.29 1.08 11.49
CA ASN A 43 -10.77 2.44 11.26
C ASN A 43 -11.97 2.44 10.31
N ASN A 44 -11.89 1.72 9.19
CA ASN A 44 -12.98 1.64 8.22
C ASN A 44 -14.25 1.02 8.81
N GLY A 45 -14.13 0.01 9.67
CA GLY A 45 -15.27 -0.57 10.38
C GLY A 45 -15.97 0.46 11.27
N ARG A 46 -15.20 1.18 12.09
CA ARG A 46 -15.75 2.27 12.94
C ARG A 46 -16.41 3.39 12.12
N LEU A 47 -15.78 3.81 11.02
CA LEU A 47 -16.39 4.81 10.13
C LEU A 47 -17.68 4.31 9.49
N ALA A 48 -17.75 3.03 9.12
CA ALA A 48 -18.97 2.45 8.56
C ALA A 48 -20.13 2.46 9.55
N ASP A 49 -19.86 2.09 10.81
CA ASP A 49 -20.87 2.12 11.88
C ASP A 49 -21.35 3.55 12.17
N ILE A 50 -20.43 4.52 12.28
CA ILE A 50 -20.76 5.94 12.45
C ILE A 50 -21.62 6.45 11.30
N ASN A 51 -21.25 6.13 10.07
CA ASN A 51 -22.01 6.54 8.89
C ASN A 51 -23.42 5.95 8.88
N ARG A 52 -23.58 4.68 9.24
CA ARG A 52 -24.89 4.03 9.33
C ARG A 52 -25.78 4.73 10.36
N ASN A 53 -25.25 5.02 11.54
CA ASN A 53 -25.99 5.72 12.58
C ASN A 53 -26.38 7.15 12.13
N ASN A 54 -25.48 7.84 11.44
CA ASN A 54 -25.75 9.17 10.88
C ASN A 54 -26.81 9.15 9.78
N GLU A 55 -26.83 8.13 8.91
CA GLU A 55 -27.87 7.94 7.90
C GLU A 55 -29.25 7.72 8.53
N GLU A 56 -29.32 6.88 9.57
CA GLU A 56 -30.55 6.66 10.34
C GLU A 56 -31.00 7.95 11.04
N MET A 57 -30.06 8.72 11.62
CA MET A 57 -30.34 10.02 12.24
C MET A 57 -30.89 11.04 11.24
N VAL A 58 -30.29 11.16 10.06
CA VAL A 58 -30.77 12.05 8.99
C VAL A 58 -32.20 11.67 8.59
N LYS A 59 -32.47 10.38 8.38
CA LYS A 59 -33.81 9.89 8.03
C LYS A 59 -34.85 10.21 9.11
N ASN A 60 -34.50 10.05 10.38
CA ASN A 60 -35.39 10.36 11.50
C ASN A 60 -35.64 11.87 11.62
N LEU A 61 -34.62 12.69 11.41
CA LEU A 61 -34.75 14.15 11.43
C LEU A 61 -35.59 14.67 10.26
N ASP A 62 -35.44 14.12 9.06
CA ASP A 62 -36.31 14.43 7.92
C ASP A 62 -37.78 14.11 8.23
N ALA A 63 -38.06 12.98 8.87
CA ALA A 63 -39.41 12.61 9.29
C ALA A 63 -39.97 13.59 10.34
N VAL A 64 -39.17 14.02 11.32
CA VAL A 64 -39.57 15.02 12.32
C VAL A 64 -39.81 16.38 11.68
N MET A 65 -39.01 16.79 10.70
CA MET A 65 -39.24 18.03 9.96
C MET A 65 -40.56 18.03 9.18
N LEU A 66 -41.00 16.86 8.70
CA LEU A 66 -42.27 16.71 7.98
C LEU A 66 -43.48 16.65 8.92
N VAL A 67 -43.32 16.16 10.15
CA VAL A 67 -44.42 15.83 11.08
C VAL A 67 -44.39 16.74 12.32
N GLN A 68 -44.26 18.05 12.15
CA GLN A 68 -44.27 18.99 13.28
C GLN A 68 -45.69 19.21 13.86
N ASP A 69 -46.17 18.18 14.52
CA ASP A 69 -47.51 18.12 15.11
C ASP A 69 -47.68 19.04 16.32
N ASP A 70 -46.62 19.36 17.07
CA ASP A 70 -46.74 20.14 18.31
C ASP A 70 -47.15 21.60 18.06
N ILE A 71 -46.62 22.21 16.99
CA ILE A 71 -47.09 23.54 16.57
C ILE A 71 -48.50 23.48 16.04
N ILE A 72 -48.82 22.46 15.25
CA ILE A 72 -50.17 22.28 14.70
C ILE A 72 -51.17 22.07 15.84
N GLN A 73 -50.84 21.24 16.84
CA GLN A 73 -51.68 20.98 18.01
C GLN A 73 -51.82 22.22 18.89
N THR A 74 -50.73 22.95 19.14
CA THR A 74 -50.77 24.21 19.90
C THR A 74 -51.62 25.25 19.17
N MET A 75 -51.48 25.36 17.84
CA MET A 75 -52.32 26.21 17.01
C MET A 75 -53.79 25.78 17.03
N MET A 76 -54.09 24.48 16.92
CA MET A 76 -55.44 23.94 16.98
C MET A 76 -56.09 24.14 18.36
N ALA A 77 -55.31 24.04 19.44
CA ALA A 77 -55.77 24.32 20.81
C ALA A 77 -56.17 25.80 20.98
N TRP A 78 -55.44 26.74 20.37
CA TRP A 78 -55.81 28.15 20.35
C TRP A 78 -57.08 28.42 19.53
N VAL A 79 -57.29 27.68 18.44
CA VAL A 79 -58.54 27.74 17.66
C VAL A 79 -59.74 27.26 18.49
N GLN A 80 -59.56 26.22 19.32
CA GLN A 80 -60.62 25.66 20.15
C GLN A 80 -60.90 26.49 21.43
N LYS A 81 -59.88 27.15 22.00
CA LYS A 81 -60.01 27.99 23.22
C LYS A 81 -59.41 29.39 22.99
N PRO A 82 -60.17 30.33 22.38
CA PRO A 82 -59.67 31.66 22.02
C PRO A 82 -59.16 32.48 23.22
N ALA A 83 -59.76 32.29 24.41
CA ALA A 83 -59.37 32.97 25.65
C ALA A 83 -58.00 32.53 26.20
N ALA A 84 -57.46 31.40 25.73
CA ALA A 84 -56.15 30.87 26.12
C ALA A 84 -55.04 31.24 25.12
N LYS A 85 -55.36 32.01 24.07
CA LYS A 85 -54.38 32.44 23.06
C LYS A 85 -53.39 33.43 23.71
N PRO A 86 -52.08 33.14 23.67
CA PRO A 86 -51.08 34.09 24.11
C PRO A 86 -51.12 35.37 23.26
N GLY A 87 -50.66 36.48 23.82
CA GLY A 87 -50.58 37.75 23.09
C GLY A 87 -49.80 37.60 21.77
N GLU A 88 -50.20 38.35 20.74
CA GLU A 88 -49.57 38.36 19.41
C GLU A 88 -48.03 38.34 19.41
N PRO A 89 -47.30 39.12 20.23
CA PRO A 89 -45.85 39.08 20.24
C PRO A 89 -45.26 37.72 20.65
N VAL A 90 -45.92 37.01 21.58
CA VAL A 90 -45.47 35.69 22.05
C VAL A 90 -45.67 34.64 20.96
N VAL A 91 -46.80 34.67 20.25
CA VAL A 91 -47.06 33.77 19.12
C VAL A 91 -46.05 33.99 17.99
N ARG A 92 -45.76 35.26 17.68
CA ARG A 92 -44.76 35.62 16.66
C ARG A 92 -43.35 35.17 17.05
N GLN A 93 -42.98 35.33 18.32
CA GLN A 93 -41.69 34.87 18.83
C GLN A 93 -41.56 33.35 18.71
N ILE A 94 -42.57 32.57 19.13
CA ILE A 94 -42.58 31.11 19.02
C ILE A 94 -42.41 30.68 17.55
N ALA A 95 -43.18 31.27 16.64
CA ALA A 95 -43.06 30.98 15.21
C ALA A 95 -41.66 31.31 14.68
N GLN A 96 -41.10 32.48 15.02
CA GLN A 96 -39.76 32.89 14.58
C GLN A 96 -38.66 31.96 15.12
N THR A 97 -38.66 31.66 16.41
CA THR A 97 -37.71 30.71 17.02
C THR A 97 -37.82 29.35 16.36
N HIS A 98 -39.02 28.90 16.04
CA HIS A 98 -39.23 27.63 15.38
C HIS A 98 -38.70 27.59 13.94
N PHE A 99 -38.99 28.62 13.15
CA PHE A 99 -38.42 28.74 11.80
C PHE A 99 -36.88 28.79 11.83
N GLN A 100 -36.29 29.46 12.83
CA GLN A 100 -34.83 29.48 13.03
C GLN A 100 -34.28 28.11 13.42
N ASN A 101 -34.95 27.37 14.30
CA ASN A 101 -34.58 26.02 14.69
C ASN A 101 -34.63 25.07 13.49
N LEU A 102 -35.69 25.13 12.68
CA LEU A 102 -35.81 24.36 11.44
C LEU A 102 -34.71 24.67 10.43
N GLY A 103 -34.38 25.96 10.27
CA GLY A 103 -33.27 26.38 9.41
C GLY A 103 -31.93 25.78 9.87
N SER A 104 -31.67 25.84 11.18
CA SER A 104 -30.47 25.26 11.80
C SER A 104 -30.42 23.74 11.64
N ILE A 105 -31.52 23.03 11.91
CA ILE A 105 -31.64 21.57 11.73
C ILE A 105 -31.38 21.19 10.27
N LYS A 106 -32.01 21.88 9.32
CA LYS A 106 -31.83 21.63 7.89
C LYS A 106 -30.37 21.79 7.46
N SER A 107 -29.70 22.85 7.92
CA SER A 107 -28.26 23.04 7.64
C SER A 107 -27.41 21.94 8.27
N GLY A 108 -27.72 21.52 9.52
CA GLY A 108 -27.02 20.44 10.19
C GLY A 108 -27.18 19.09 9.48
N ILE A 109 -28.38 18.77 9.00
CA ILE A 109 -28.64 17.59 8.17
C ILE A 109 -27.80 17.62 6.88
N GLY A 110 -27.71 18.77 6.22
CA GLY A 110 -26.85 18.98 5.06
C GLY A 110 -25.39 18.61 5.35
N THR A 111 -24.83 19.18 6.42
CA THR A 111 -23.45 18.90 6.84
C THR A 111 -23.23 17.43 7.19
N VAL A 112 -24.16 16.79 7.89
CA VAL A 112 -24.06 15.36 8.23
C VAL A 112 -24.11 14.50 6.98
N THR A 113 -24.94 14.84 6.01
CA THR A 113 -25.07 14.12 4.74
C THR A 113 -23.77 14.21 3.92
N GLU A 114 -23.16 15.38 3.87
CA GLU A 114 -21.85 15.59 3.24
C GLU A 114 -20.75 14.77 3.94
N ASN A 115 -20.69 14.82 5.28
CA ASN A 115 -19.74 14.04 6.07
C ASN A 115 -19.88 12.53 5.83
N VAL A 116 -21.12 12.02 5.74
CA VAL A 116 -21.38 10.62 5.43
C VAL A 116 -20.85 10.26 4.04
N ALA A 117 -21.11 11.11 3.04
CA ALA A 117 -20.62 10.90 1.68
C ALA A 117 -19.08 10.88 1.61
N ASP A 118 -18.42 11.80 2.33
CA ASP A 118 -16.96 11.87 2.38
C ASP A 118 -16.36 10.68 3.13
N ASN A 119 -16.95 10.27 4.25
CA ASN A 119 -16.52 9.07 4.96
C ASN A 119 -16.62 7.81 4.09
N LYS A 120 -17.68 7.66 3.27
CA LYS A 120 -17.78 6.56 2.29
C LYS A 120 -16.65 6.60 1.26
N ARG A 121 -16.28 7.79 0.78
CA ARG A 121 -15.14 7.98 -0.13
C ARG A 121 -13.82 7.63 0.54
N ILE A 122 -13.60 8.02 1.80
CA ILE A 122 -12.41 7.68 2.58
C ILE A 122 -12.27 6.16 2.73
N ILE A 123 -13.35 5.45 3.09
CA ILE A 123 -13.33 3.98 3.21
C ILE A 123 -12.92 3.34 1.88
N LYS A 124 -13.52 3.77 0.77
CA LYS A 124 -13.19 3.28 -0.58
C LYS A 124 -11.72 3.57 -0.94
N ASN A 125 -11.26 4.79 -0.70
CA ASN A 125 -9.88 5.21 -0.99
C ASN A 125 -8.88 4.40 -0.15
N ASN A 126 -9.15 4.16 1.13
CA ASN A 126 -8.31 3.32 1.98
C ASN A 126 -8.18 1.90 1.42
N HIS A 127 -9.27 1.31 0.91
CA HIS A 127 -9.21 0.00 0.27
C HIS A 127 -8.38 0.01 -1.02
N ILE A 128 -8.55 1.03 -1.87
CA ILE A 128 -7.75 1.22 -3.09
C ILE A 128 -6.27 1.41 -2.75
N LEU A 129 -5.94 2.21 -1.74
CA LEU A 129 -4.56 2.43 -1.28
C LEU A 129 -3.91 1.13 -0.82
N LEU A 130 -4.63 0.27 -0.08
CA LEU A 130 -4.12 -1.05 0.32
C LEU A 130 -3.83 -1.94 -0.90
N ILE A 131 -4.73 -1.97 -1.89
CA ILE A 131 -4.52 -2.74 -3.12
C ILE A 131 -3.29 -2.23 -3.87
N ILE A 132 -3.18 -0.91 -4.07
CA ILE A 132 -2.03 -0.28 -4.75
C ILE A 132 -0.72 -0.63 -4.02
N LEU A 133 -0.72 -0.56 -2.69
CA LEU A 133 0.45 -0.86 -1.88
C LEU A 133 0.90 -2.32 -2.04
N VAL A 134 -0.04 -3.28 -2.04
CA VAL A 134 0.26 -4.70 -2.29
C VAL A 134 0.83 -4.90 -3.70
N VAL A 135 0.22 -4.29 -4.71
CA VAL A 135 0.71 -4.36 -6.11
C VAL A 135 2.11 -3.78 -6.22
N LEU A 136 2.38 -2.64 -5.59
CA LEU A 136 3.69 -1.99 -5.60
C LEU A 136 4.77 -2.89 -4.99
N VAL A 137 4.49 -3.55 -3.87
CA VAL A 137 5.42 -4.50 -3.24
C VAL A 137 5.69 -5.71 -4.14
N LEU A 138 4.69 -6.23 -4.85
CA LEU A 138 4.87 -7.31 -5.82
C LEU A 138 5.74 -6.87 -7.01
N VAL A 139 5.48 -5.70 -7.57
CA VAL A 139 6.27 -5.12 -8.67
C VAL A 139 7.72 -4.90 -8.23
N GLN A 140 7.93 -4.30 -7.06
CA GLN A 140 9.25 -4.11 -6.47
C GLN A 140 9.98 -5.45 -6.29
N GLY A 141 9.27 -6.49 -5.84
CA GLY A 141 9.80 -7.84 -5.74
C GLY A 141 10.32 -8.39 -7.06
N GLY A 142 9.55 -8.23 -8.14
CA GLY A 142 9.98 -8.61 -9.49
C GLY A 142 11.21 -7.85 -9.98
N VAL A 143 11.24 -6.54 -9.77
CA VAL A 143 12.39 -5.68 -10.11
C VAL A 143 13.63 -6.11 -9.32
N MET A 144 13.48 -6.32 -8.02
CA MET A 144 14.57 -6.75 -7.13
C MET A 144 15.09 -8.14 -7.52
N PHE A 145 14.21 -9.07 -7.86
CA PHE A 145 14.60 -10.40 -8.36
C PHE A 145 15.50 -10.30 -9.59
N PHE A 146 15.07 -9.54 -10.60
CA PHE A 146 15.84 -9.38 -11.83
C PHE A 146 17.19 -8.70 -11.55
N PHE A 147 17.20 -7.68 -10.70
CA PHE A 147 18.43 -7.00 -10.27
C PHE A 147 19.41 -7.97 -9.59
N MET A 148 18.94 -8.80 -8.66
CA MET A 148 19.78 -9.77 -7.94
C MET A 148 20.32 -10.87 -8.85
N ILE A 149 19.53 -11.38 -9.79
CA ILE A 149 20.02 -12.34 -10.79
C ILE A 149 21.13 -11.71 -11.65
N ARG A 150 20.96 -10.46 -12.08
CA ARG A 150 21.98 -9.76 -12.85
C ARG A 150 23.26 -9.54 -12.04
N LYS A 151 23.15 -9.18 -10.76
CA LYS A 151 24.29 -9.00 -9.86
C LYS A 151 25.02 -10.31 -9.58
N THR A 152 24.29 -11.37 -9.24
CA THR A 152 24.88 -12.69 -8.98
C THR A 152 25.49 -13.30 -10.24
N HIS A 153 24.99 -13.01 -11.45
CA HIS A 153 25.64 -13.41 -12.70
C HIS A 153 27.05 -12.83 -12.88
N LYS A 154 27.25 -11.55 -12.53
CA LYS A 154 28.56 -10.88 -12.58
C LYS A 154 29.58 -11.45 -11.59
N ILE A 155 29.11 -12.20 -10.59
CA ILE A 155 29.95 -12.90 -9.62
C ILE A 155 30.19 -14.34 -10.08
N SER A 156 29.12 -15.09 -10.40
CA SER A 156 29.23 -16.50 -10.78
C SER A 156 29.97 -16.72 -12.10
N GLY A 157 29.95 -15.75 -13.02
CA GLY A 157 30.66 -15.84 -14.31
C GLY A 157 32.17 -16.04 -14.12
N PRO A 158 32.87 -15.08 -13.47
CA PRO A 158 34.28 -15.24 -13.12
C PRO A 158 34.58 -16.50 -12.30
N VAL A 159 33.76 -16.82 -11.30
CA VAL A 159 33.94 -18.01 -10.46
C VAL A 159 33.91 -19.28 -11.32
N TYR A 160 32.96 -19.38 -12.25
CA TYR A 160 32.85 -20.53 -13.16
C TYR A 160 34.08 -20.66 -14.07
N VAL A 161 34.58 -19.55 -14.62
CA VAL A 161 35.78 -19.53 -15.47
C VAL A 161 37.02 -19.98 -14.69
N MET A 162 37.26 -19.39 -13.51
CA MET A 162 38.38 -19.77 -12.66
C MET A 162 38.29 -21.22 -12.20
N SER A 163 37.10 -21.71 -11.84
CA SER A 163 36.89 -23.12 -11.48
C SER A 163 37.26 -24.07 -12.62
N GLY A 164 37.00 -23.68 -13.88
CA GLY A 164 37.43 -24.45 -15.05
C GLY A 164 38.95 -24.51 -15.17
N TYR A 165 39.62 -23.36 -15.09
CA TYR A 165 41.09 -23.30 -15.14
C TYR A 165 41.76 -24.04 -13.99
N MET A 166 41.18 -23.99 -12.78
CA MET A 166 41.67 -24.77 -11.66
C MET A 166 41.59 -26.27 -11.94
N LYS A 167 40.52 -26.75 -12.58
CA LYS A 167 40.41 -28.17 -12.98
C LYS A 167 41.46 -28.56 -14.01
N ASP A 168 41.72 -27.71 -15.01
CA ASP A 168 42.78 -27.96 -15.99
C ASP A 168 44.13 -28.14 -15.29
N ILE A 169 44.47 -27.24 -14.34
CA ILE A 169 45.72 -27.32 -13.57
C ILE A 169 45.79 -28.59 -12.72
N ILE A 170 44.68 -28.99 -12.07
CA ILE A 170 44.59 -30.23 -11.29
C ILE A 170 44.84 -31.45 -12.18
N GLU A 171 44.39 -31.42 -13.43
CA GLU A 171 44.61 -32.47 -14.44
C GLU A 171 46.01 -32.40 -15.07
N GLY A 172 46.89 -31.51 -14.62
CA GLY A 172 48.24 -31.31 -15.17
C GLY A 172 48.28 -30.54 -16.49
N LYS A 173 47.15 -29.98 -16.95
CA LYS A 173 47.06 -29.14 -18.15
C LYS A 173 47.29 -27.68 -17.77
N MET A 174 48.05 -26.95 -18.57
CA MET A 174 48.25 -25.52 -18.36
C MET A 174 47.20 -24.70 -19.12
N PRO A 175 46.24 -24.06 -18.42
CA PRO A 175 45.22 -23.26 -19.07
C PRO A 175 45.81 -21.98 -19.65
N ASN A 176 45.15 -21.42 -20.67
CA ASN A 176 45.47 -20.10 -21.22
C ASN A 176 44.42 -19.07 -20.76
N PRO A 177 44.69 -18.26 -19.71
CA PRO A 177 43.72 -17.34 -19.15
C PRO A 177 43.35 -16.24 -20.15
N ARG A 178 42.06 -16.05 -20.38
CA ARG A 178 41.53 -14.93 -21.19
C ARG A 178 41.14 -13.75 -20.31
N ALA A 179 40.96 -12.54 -20.84
CA ALA A 179 40.41 -11.45 -20.03
C ALA A 179 38.96 -11.73 -19.57
N LEU A 180 38.61 -11.33 -18.34
CA LEU A 180 37.21 -11.30 -17.89
C LEU A 180 36.41 -10.22 -18.60
N ARG A 181 35.09 -10.28 -18.48
CA ARG A 181 34.21 -9.26 -19.07
C ARG A 181 34.34 -7.98 -18.27
N GLU A 182 34.18 -6.86 -18.96
CA GLU A 182 34.13 -5.54 -18.34
C GLU A 182 32.93 -5.45 -17.39
N GLY A 183 33.18 -5.09 -16.12
CA GLY A 183 32.16 -4.95 -15.09
C GLY A 183 31.75 -6.24 -14.38
N ASP A 184 32.51 -7.33 -14.53
CA ASP A 184 32.48 -8.47 -13.60
C ASP A 184 33.04 -8.04 -12.23
N GLU A 185 32.52 -8.60 -11.12
CA GLU A 185 32.86 -8.11 -9.77
C GLU A 185 34.21 -8.65 -9.24
N LEU A 186 34.74 -9.75 -9.82
CA LEU A 186 35.95 -10.44 -9.35
C LEU A 186 37.20 -10.17 -10.21
N GLN A 187 37.28 -9.00 -10.85
CA GLN A 187 38.38 -8.68 -11.77
C GLN A 187 39.75 -8.69 -11.09
N ASP A 188 39.88 -8.10 -9.89
CA ASP A 188 41.17 -8.04 -9.18
C ASP A 188 41.65 -9.43 -8.75
N PHE A 189 40.74 -10.22 -8.18
CA PHE A 189 41.02 -11.60 -7.80
C PHE A 189 41.41 -12.46 -9.01
N TYR A 190 40.72 -12.26 -10.14
CA TYR A 190 41.06 -12.91 -11.39
C TYR A 190 42.43 -12.49 -11.93
N GLY A 191 42.82 -11.22 -11.75
CA GLY A 191 44.15 -10.73 -12.07
C GLY A 191 45.23 -11.45 -11.26
N LEU A 192 45.01 -11.63 -9.95
CA LEU A 192 45.90 -12.42 -9.09
C LEU A 192 45.94 -13.89 -9.52
N PHE A 193 44.78 -14.49 -9.81
CA PHE A 193 44.68 -15.85 -10.31
C PHE A 193 45.49 -16.04 -11.60
N THR A 194 45.37 -15.10 -12.55
CA THR A 194 46.10 -15.15 -13.83
C THR A 194 47.62 -15.06 -13.61
N LYS A 195 48.08 -14.19 -12.71
CA LYS A 195 49.50 -14.12 -12.33
C LYS A 195 50.00 -15.45 -11.77
N MET A 196 49.24 -16.08 -10.88
CA MET A 196 49.58 -17.41 -10.34
C MET A 196 49.72 -18.46 -11.44
N VAL A 197 48.76 -18.53 -12.38
CA VAL A 197 48.82 -19.47 -13.51
C VAL A 197 50.07 -19.22 -14.37
N ASN A 198 50.42 -17.96 -14.62
CA ASN A 198 51.61 -17.61 -15.39
C ASN A 198 52.90 -18.03 -14.67
N THR A 199 53.02 -17.79 -13.38
CA THR A 199 54.17 -18.22 -12.58
C THR A 199 54.30 -19.74 -12.52
N LEU A 200 53.19 -20.48 -12.45
CA LEU A 200 53.23 -21.94 -12.52
C LEU A 200 53.72 -22.45 -13.88
N ARG A 201 53.32 -21.75 -14.95
CA ARG A 201 53.74 -22.08 -16.32
C ARG A 201 55.21 -21.87 -16.56
N GLU A 202 55.81 -20.83 -15.98
CA GLU A 202 57.24 -20.55 -16.09
C GLU A 202 58.11 -21.55 -15.31
N ARG A 203 57.53 -22.31 -14.38
CA ARG A 203 58.22 -23.32 -13.56
C ARG A 203 58.20 -24.72 -14.15
N GLN A 204 57.34 -24.99 -15.13
CA GLN A 204 57.27 -26.25 -15.88
C GLN A 204 58.16 -26.16 -17.11
#